data_AF-A0A973GF82-F1
#
_entry.id   AF-A0A973GF82-F1
#
_cell.length_a   1.000
_cell.length_b   1.000
_cell.length_c   1.000
_cell.angle_alpha   90.00
_cell.angle_beta   90.00
_cell.angle_gamma   90.00
#
_symmetry.space_group_name_H-M   'P 1'
#
loop_
_entity.id
_entity.type
_entity.pdbx_description
1 polymer ?
#
loop_
_entity_poly.entity_id
_entity_poly.type
_entity_poly.pdbx_seq_one_letter_code
_entity_poly.pdbx_strand_id
1 'polypeptide(L)'
;MNIEAKEFKQLVDLVYSAHQEHNTRKDYRQEGTVPFVVHPLWCALTLLNDQRIPFEERRIGYQALLLHDVLEDTDMDIPEDISREVVALVQEMTHASWDDEQNISGKSHIVKLLKLTDKIASMYDETVRPDPVRRRQWKELIERLLADVEVHYGNIRLVTLAKAILADTDW
;
A
#
# COMPACT_ATOMS: atom_id res chain seq x y z
N MET A 1 17.31 14.82 -7.46
CA MET A 1 17.34 13.35 -7.36
C MET A 1 16.27 12.83 -8.30
N ASN A 2 16.55 11.79 -9.09
CA ASN A 2 15.59 11.23 -10.05
C ASN A 2 15.35 9.76 -9.71
N ILE A 3 14.23 9.20 -10.19
CA ILE A 3 14.03 7.74 -10.21
C ILE A 3 14.52 7.26 -11.57
N GLU A 4 15.55 6.42 -11.58
CA GLU A 4 16.07 5.89 -12.83
C GLU A 4 15.12 4.81 -13.37
N ALA A 5 14.79 4.89 -14.66
CA ALA A 5 13.85 3.94 -15.29
C ALA A 5 14.30 2.47 -15.15
N LYS A 6 15.62 2.25 -15.11
CA LYS A 6 16.21 0.93 -14.88
C LYS A 6 15.90 0.41 -13.48
N GLU A 7 16.10 1.23 -12.44
CA GLU A 7 15.83 0.87 -11.05
C GLU A 7 14.35 0.57 -10.85
N PHE A 8 13.48 1.42 -11.40
CA PHE A 8 12.04 1.21 -11.38
C PHE A 8 11.66 -0.14 -12.01
N LYS A 9 12.19 -0.45 -13.21
CA LYS A 9 11.92 -1.73 -13.87
C LYS A 9 12.38 -2.91 -13.02
N GLN A 10 13.60 -2.87 -12.49
CA GLN A 10 14.16 -3.95 -11.68
C GLN A 10 13.30 -4.24 -10.45
N LEU A 11 12.79 -3.20 -9.79
CA LEU A 11 11.92 -3.35 -8.64
C LEU A 11 10.56 -3.94 -9.02
N VAL A 12 9.98 -3.53 -10.16
CA VAL A 12 8.74 -4.12 -10.66
C VAL A 12 8.93 -5.60 -11.03
N ASP A 13 10.04 -5.95 -11.69
CA ASP A 13 10.36 -7.34 -12.02
C ASP A 13 10.50 -8.20 -10.75
N LEU A 14 11.15 -7.66 -9.71
CA LEU A 14 11.30 -8.32 -8.41
C LEU A 14 9.93 -8.63 -7.79
N VAL A 15 9.05 -7.64 -7.70
CA VAL A 15 7.72 -7.80 -7.10
C VAL A 15 6.85 -8.74 -7.93
N TYR A 16 6.97 -8.70 -9.26
CA TYR A 16 6.33 -9.67 -10.13
C TYR A 16 6.77 -11.10 -9.78
N SER A 17 8.09 -11.36 -9.75
CA SER A 17 8.63 -12.69 -9.40
C SER A 17 8.19 -13.12 -8.00
N ALA A 18 8.23 -12.22 -7.02
CA ALA A 18 7.78 -12.49 -5.65
C ALA A 18 6.33 -13.01 -5.61
N HIS A 19 5.38 -12.31 -6.24
CA HIS A 19 3.97 -12.67 -6.16
C HIS A 19 3.50 -13.70 -7.21
N GLN A 20 4.29 -14.02 -8.22
CA GLN A 20 3.94 -15.02 -9.24
C GLN A 20 4.68 -16.35 -9.08
N GLU A 21 5.94 -16.30 -8.65
CA GLU A 21 6.84 -17.46 -8.63
C GLU A 21 7.10 -17.93 -7.19
N HIS A 22 7.01 -17.02 -6.22
CA HIS A 22 7.35 -17.24 -4.80
C HIS A 22 6.17 -17.04 -3.83
N ASN A 23 4.96 -16.94 -4.36
CA ASN A 23 3.75 -16.69 -3.59
C ASN A 23 3.35 -17.92 -2.76
N THR A 24 3.34 -17.77 -1.44
CA THR A 24 3.00 -18.85 -0.50
C THR A 24 1.49 -19.00 -0.29
N ARG A 25 0.73 -17.92 -0.55
CA ARG A 25 -0.73 -17.87 -0.39
C ARG A 25 -1.48 -18.30 -1.66
N LYS A 26 -0.80 -18.32 -2.81
CA LYS A 26 -1.38 -18.48 -4.17
C LYS A 26 -2.44 -17.42 -4.46
N ASP A 27 -2.27 -16.23 -3.88
CA ASP A 27 -3.25 -15.17 -3.95
C ASP A 27 -3.32 -14.52 -5.35
N TYR A 28 -4.53 -14.17 -5.72
CA TYR A 28 -4.91 -13.39 -6.89
C TYR A 28 -5.98 -12.38 -6.45
N ARG A 29 -6.07 -11.24 -7.14
CA ARG A 29 -7.10 -10.23 -6.89
C ARG A 29 -8.37 -10.55 -7.68
N GLN A 30 -9.47 -9.89 -7.31
CA GLN A 30 -10.74 -9.95 -8.04
C GLN A 30 -11.18 -11.40 -8.31
N GLU A 31 -11.33 -12.17 -7.24
CA GLU A 31 -11.80 -13.57 -7.28
C GLU A 31 -10.95 -14.50 -8.15
N GLY A 32 -9.64 -14.27 -8.21
CA GLY A 32 -8.74 -15.15 -8.98
C GLY A 32 -8.46 -14.70 -10.41
N THR A 33 -9.05 -13.60 -10.86
CA THR A 33 -8.99 -13.19 -12.28
C THR A 33 -7.83 -12.26 -12.59
N VAL A 34 -7.29 -11.56 -11.59
CA VAL A 34 -6.24 -10.56 -11.76
C VAL A 34 -4.98 -10.95 -10.99
N PRO A 35 -3.78 -10.92 -11.61
CA PRO A 35 -2.53 -11.19 -10.92
C PRO A 35 -2.31 -10.26 -9.72
N PHE A 36 -1.83 -10.81 -8.60
CA PHE A 36 -1.68 -10.05 -7.36
C PHE A 36 -0.83 -8.79 -7.51
N VAL A 37 0.22 -8.82 -8.36
CA VAL A 37 1.13 -7.70 -8.65
C VAL A 37 0.42 -6.39 -9.06
N VAL A 38 -0.81 -6.47 -9.56
CA VAL A 38 -1.62 -5.28 -9.87
C VAL A 38 -1.89 -4.41 -8.64
N HIS A 39 -2.06 -5.02 -7.46
CA HIS A 39 -2.29 -4.30 -6.19
C HIS A 39 -1.09 -3.41 -5.78
N PRO A 40 0.11 -3.96 -5.52
CA PRO A 40 1.27 -3.14 -5.17
C PRO A 40 1.65 -2.14 -6.27
N LEU A 41 1.45 -2.48 -7.56
CA LEU A 41 1.65 -1.54 -8.66
C LEU A 41 0.67 -0.36 -8.61
N TRP A 42 -0.62 -0.62 -8.38
CA TRP A 42 -1.63 0.44 -8.26
C TRP A 42 -1.28 1.36 -7.10
N CYS A 43 -0.91 0.80 -5.95
CA CYS A 43 -0.51 1.56 -4.77
C CYS A 43 0.69 2.48 -5.09
N ALA A 44 1.77 1.91 -5.61
CA ALA A 44 2.99 2.63 -5.91
C ALA A 44 2.80 3.74 -6.95
N LEU A 45 2.07 3.45 -8.04
CA LEU A 45 1.82 4.42 -9.10
C LEU A 45 0.84 5.52 -8.65
N THR A 46 -0.14 5.21 -7.81
CA THR A 46 -1.03 6.23 -7.22
C THR A 46 -0.24 7.25 -6.41
N LEU A 47 0.67 6.78 -5.55
CA LEU A 47 1.57 7.65 -4.78
C LEU A 47 2.50 8.46 -5.69
N LEU A 48 3.15 7.80 -6.66
CA LEU A 48 4.17 8.43 -7.49
C LEU A 48 3.63 9.56 -8.38
N ASN A 49 2.39 9.41 -8.85
CA ASN A 49 1.71 10.40 -9.70
C ASN A 49 1.17 11.61 -8.94
N ASP A 50 1.05 11.55 -7.62
CA ASP A 50 0.51 12.66 -6.83
C ASP A 50 1.59 13.71 -6.50
N GLN A 51 1.83 14.64 -7.44
CA GLN A 51 2.86 15.68 -7.31
C GLN A 51 2.68 16.63 -6.11
N ARG A 52 1.55 16.56 -5.40
CA ARG A 52 1.31 17.34 -4.17
C ARG A 52 2.05 16.76 -2.97
N ILE A 53 2.48 15.50 -3.05
CA ILE A 53 3.32 14.84 -2.05
C ILE A 53 4.79 15.17 -2.35
N PRO A 54 5.62 15.49 -1.33
CA PRO A 54 7.05 15.73 -1.50
C PRO A 54 7.73 14.62 -2.28
N PHE A 55 8.61 15.00 -3.23
CA PHE A 55 9.23 14.01 -4.12
C PHE A 55 10.05 12.96 -3.37
N GLU A 56 10.77 13.34 -2.31
CA GLU A 56 11.56 12.38 -1.53
C GLU A 56 10.69 11.32 -0.88
N GLU A 57 9.52 11.69 -0.36
CA GLU A 57 8.56 10.73 0.21
C GLU A 57 7.91 9.87 -0.87
N ARG A 58 7.67 10.40 -2.07
CA ARG A 58 7.20 9.58 -3.21
C ARG A 58 8.26 8.58 -3.66
N ARG A 59 9.51 9.01 -3.82
CA ARG A 59 10.67 8.19 -4.21
C ARG A 59 10.90 7.06 -3.21
N ILE A 60 10.85 7.43 -1.94
CA ILE A 60 10.51 6.65 -0.76
C ILE A 60 9.50 5.51 -0.89
N GLY A 61 8.25 5.97 -0.81
CA GLY A 61 7.07 5.20 -0.55
C GLY A 61 6.61 4.36 -1.72
N TYR A 62 6.93 4.72 -2.97
CA TYR A 62 6.57 3.85 -4.09
C TYR A 62 7.33 2.52 -4.00
N GLN A 63 8.58 2.55 -3.56
CA GLN A 63 9.38 1.34 -3.37
C GLN A 63 8.83 0.53 -2.21
N ALA A 64 8.50 1.18 -1.11
CA ALA A 64 7.90 0.53 0.04
C ALA A 64 6.53 -0.10 -0.30
N LEU A 65 5.67 0.58 -1.06
CA LEU A 65 4.39 0.03 -1.53
C LEU A 65 4.56 -1.11 -2.54
N LEU A 66 5.60 -1.07 -3.38
CA LEU A 66 5.93 -2.20 -4.23
C LEU A 66 6.29 -3.44 -3.41
N LEU A 67 6.97 -3.26 -2.28
CA LEU A 67 7.50 -4.35 -1.44
C LEU A 67 6.64 -4.73 -0.23
N HIS A 68 5.59 -3.97 0.09
CA HIS A 68 4.93 -4.05 1.41
C HIS A 68 4.37 -5.43 1.75
N ASP A 69 3.86 -6.16 0.75
CA ASP A 69 3.29 -7.50 0.92
C ASP A 69 4.32 -8.63 0.71
N VAL A 70 5.54 -8.33 0.25
CA VAL A 70 6.54 -9.36 -0.08
C VAL A 70 6.88 -10.21 1.15
N LEU A 71 7.14 -9.57 2.28
CA LEU A 71 7.46 -10.26 3.54
C LEU A 71 6.26 -11.01 4.14
N GLU A 72 5.04 -10.60 3.82
CA GLU A 72 3.81 -11.19 4.37
C GLU A 72 3.29 -12.37 3.54
N ASP A 73 3.50 -12.33 2.23
CA ASP A 73 2.81 -13.20 1.26
C ASP A 73 3.74 -14.18 0.52
N THR A 74 5.06 -13.98 0.59
CA THR A 74 6.03 -14.72 -0.23
C THR A 74 7.11 -15.38 0.63
N ASP A 75 7.88 -16.29 0.03
CA ASP A 75 9.07 -16.90 0.66
C ASP A 75 10.38 -16.14 0.36
N MET A 76 10.28 -14.94 -0.23
CA MET A 76 11.41 -14.10 -0.57
C MET A 76 11.75 -13.09 0.53
N ASP A 77 13.05 -12.89 0.73
CA ASP A 77 13.58 -11.75 1.48
C ASP A 77 13.68 -10.50 0.59
N ILE A 78 13.68 -9.32 1.22
CA ILE A 78 13.98 -8.06 0.51
C ILE A 78 15.48 -8.04 0.16
N PRO A 79 15.87 -7.80 -1.10
CA PRO A 79 17.27 -7.75 -1.52
C PRO A 79 18.12 -6.72 -0.74
N GLU A 80 19.40 -7.04 -0.53
CA GLU A 80 20.34 -6.20 0.25
C GLU A 80 20.65 -4.84 -0.41
N ASP A 81 20.41 -4.69 -1.71
CA ASP A 81 20.61 -3.45 -2.45
C ASP A 81 19.46 -2.45 -2.28
N ILE A 82 18.33 -2.86 -1.68
CA ILE A 82 17.26 -1.97 -1.27
C ILE A 82 17.70 -1.13 -0.06
N SER A 83 17.42 0.17 -0.11
CA SER A 83 17.88 1.08 0.92
C SER A 83 17.26 0.77 2.29
N ARG A 84 18.03 1.00 3.36
CA ARG A 84 17.57 0.80 4.74
C ARG A 84 16.32 1.61 5.08
N GLU A 85 16.16 2.79 4.48
CA GLU A 85 14.97 3.63 4.65
C GLU A 85 13.73 2.94 4.08
N VAL A 86 13.82 2.35 2.89
CA VAL A 86 12.70 1.61 2.27
C VAL A 86 12.38 0.36 3.08
N VAL A 87 13.40 -0.40 3.51
CA VAL A 87 13.21 -1.60 4.34
C VAL A 87 12.52 -1.23 5.66
N ALA A 88 12.91 -0.14 6.31
CA ALA A 88 12.27 0.32 7.55
C ALA A 88 10.78 0.67 7.33
N LEU A 89 10.44 1.29 6.20
CA LEU A 89 9.04 1.57 5.86
C LEU A 89 8.24 0.27 5.63
N VAL A 90 8.80 -0.71 4.92
CA VAL A 90 8.15 -2.01 4.70
C VAL A 90 7.91 -2.73 6.02
N GLN A 91 8.90 -2.74 6.92
CA GLN A 91 8.76 -3.31 8.26
C GLN A 91 7.70 -2.59 9.10
N GLU A 92 7.60 -1.26 9.00
CA GLU A 92 6.59 -0.48 9.73
C GLU A 92 5.17 -0.68 9.15
N MET A 93 5.06 -0.98 7.85
CA MET A 93 3.83 -1.38 7.17
C MET A 93 3.38 -2.79 7.56
N THR A 94 4.34 -3.69 7.75
CA THR A 94 4.11 -5.10 8.09
C THR A 94 3.41 -5.23 9.45
N HIS A 95 2.48 -6.18 9.58
CA HIS A 95 1.71 -6.38 10.81
C HIS A 95 1.47 -7.86 11.11
N ALA A 96 1.42 -8.20 12.40
CA ALA A 96 1.24 -9.61 12.81
C ALA A 96 -0.23 -10.04 12.84
N SER A 97 -1.16 -9.08 12.93
CA SER A 97 -2.59 -9.32 13.06
C SER A 97 -3.41 -8.11 12.64
N TRP A 98 -4.71 -8.29 12.44
CA TRP A 98 -5.62 -7.19 12.14
C TRP A 98 -5.74 -6.16 13.26
N ASP A 99 -5.63 -6.58 14.52
CA ASP A 99 -5.66 -5.65 15.65
C ASP A 99 -4.41 -4.78 15.68
N ASP A 100 -3.25 -5.36 15.37
CA ASP A 100 -1.98 -4.65 15.20
C ASP A 100 -2.04 -3.68 14.01
N GLU A 101 -2.64 -4.11 12.89
CA GLU A 101 -2.82 -3.28 11.71
C GLU A 101 -3.66 -2.02 11.96
N GLN A 102 -4.71 -2.15 12.78
CA GLN A 102 -5.58 -1.03 13.15
C GLN A 102 -4.88 -0.04 14.09
N ASN A 103 -3.79 -0.45 14.76
CA ASN A 103 -3.03 0.41 15.65
C ASN A 103 -2.06 1.31 14.87
N ILE A 104 -2.61 2.41 14.38
CA ILE A 104 -1.85 3.44 13.66
C ILE A 104 -1.23 4.49 14.60
N SER A 105 -1.43 4.35 15.91
CA SER A 105 -0.89 5.28 16.91
C SER A 105 0.63 5.11 16.99
N GLY A 106 1.37 6.21 16.89
CA GLY A 106 2.84 6.21 16.90
C GLY A 106 3.50 5.84 15.56
N LYS A 107 2.72 5.45 14.53
CA LYS A 107 3.25 5.26 13.18
C LYS A 107 3.64 6.60 12.54
N SER A 108 4.66 6.59 11.70
CA SER A 108 5.14 7.77 10.97
C SER A 108 4.09 8.29 9.98
N HIS A 109 4.13 9.59 9.65
CA HIS A 109 3.17 10.19 8.72
C HIS A 109 3.22 9.53 7.34
N ILE A 110 4.41 9.20 6.85
CA ILE A 110 4.59 8.48 5.59
C ILE A 110 3.96 7.09 5.67
N VAL A 111 4.14 6.32 6.75
CA VAL A 111 3.51 4.99 6.86
C VAL A 111 1.99 5.08 6.94
N LYS A 112 1.43 6.11 7.57
CA LYS A 112 -0.02 6.36 7.52
C LYS A 112 -0.50 6.66 6.09
N LEU A 113 0.27 7.42 5.32
CA LEU A 113 0.01 7.68 3.89
C LEU A 113 0.07 6.38 3.06
N LEU A 114 1.07 5.53 3.29
CA LEU A 114 1.21 4.25 2.59
C LEU A 114 0.08 3.27 2.97
N LYS A 115 -0.25 3.15 4.26
CA LYS A 115 -1.40 2.35 4.74
C LYS A 115 -2.71 2.85 4.16
N LEU A 116 -2.94 4.17 4.11
CA LEU A 116 -4.14 4.72 3.47
C LEU A 116 -4.21 4.29 2.00
N THR A 117 -3.09 4.35 1.28
CA THR A 117 -3.01 3.94 -0.12
C THR A 117 -3.38 2.47 -0.30
N ASP A 118 -2.78 1.57 0.48
CA ASP A 118 -3.07 0.13 0.47
C ASP A 118 -4.55 -0.18 0.79
N LYS A 119 -5.09 0.40 1.87
CA LYS A 119 -6.47 0.15 2.28
C LYS A 119 -7.49 0.68 1.29
N ILE A 120 -7.19 1.81 0.64
CA ILE A 120 -8.01 2.35 -0.43
C ILE A 120 -7.93 1.48 -1.68
N ALA A 121 -6.77 0.94 -2.04
CA ALA A 121 -6.63 0.06 -3.20
C ALA A 121 -7.55 -1.18 -3.09
N SER A 122 -7.61 -1.78 -1.90
CA SER A 122 -8.48 -2.94 -1.66
C SER A 122 -9.97 -2.60 -1.58
N MET A 123 -10.30 -1.36 -1.25
CA MET A 123 -11.69 -0.86 -1.32
C MET A 123 -12.07 -0.53 -2.78
N TYR A 124 -11.14 0.06 -3.53
CA TYR A 124 -11.30 0.43 -4.94
C TYR A 124 -11.55 -0.78 -5.85
N ASP A 125 -10.85 -1.89 -5.61
CA ASP A 125 -11.02 -3.12 -6.39
C ASP A 125 -12.03 -4.11 -5.79
N GLU A 126 -12.79 -3.67 -4.78
CA GLU A 126 -13.85 -4.42 -4.08
C GLU A 126 -13.41 -5.77 -3.48
N THR A 127 -12.12 -5.94 -3.16
CA THR A 127 -11.59 -7.19 -2.62
C THR A 127 -11.69 -7.33 -1.09
N VAL A 128 -12.19 -6.31 -0.39
CA VAL A 128 -12.46 -6.43 1.06
C VAL A 128 -13.50 -7.52 1.30
N ARG A 129 -13.09 -8.55 2.07
CA ARG A 129 -13.93 -9.73 2.40
C ARG A 129 -15.36 -9.31 2.78
N PRO A 130 -16.41 -10.00 2.30
CA PRO A 130 -17.81 -9.69 2.59
C PRO A 130 -18.23 -10.10 4.01
N ASP A 131 -17.46 -9.64 5.00
CA ASP A 131 -17.76 -9.76 6.42
C ASP A 131 -18.14 -8.36 6.97
N PRO A 132 -19.38 -8.16 7.45
CA PRO A 132 -19.86 -6.85 7.86
C PRO A 132 -19.04 -6.18 8.97
N VAL A 133 -18.48 -6.99 9.90
CA VAL A 133 -17.65 -6.47 10.99
C VAL A 133 -16.32 -5.98 10.44
N ARG A 134 -15.65 -6.79 9.62
CA ARG A 134 -14.37 -6.45 8.97
C ARG A 134 -14.52 -5.22 8.10
N ARG A 135 -15.59 -5.16 7.30
CA ARG A 135 -15.91 -4.03 6.43
C ARG A 135 -16.08 -2.73 7.21
N ARG A 136 -16.86 -2.75 8.29
CA ARG A 136 -16.98 -1.60 9.19
C ARG A 136 -15.64 -1.16 9.77
N GLN A 137 -14.85 -2.09 10.31
CA GLN A 137 -13.53 -1.79 10.88
C GLN A 137 -12.56 -1.23 9.81
N TRP A 138 -12.64 -1.74 8.58
CA TRP A 138 -11.84 -1.26 7.45
C TRP A 138 -12.19 0.19 7.10
N LYS A 139 -13.49 0.51 7.04
CA LYS A 139 -13.98 1.88 6.82
C LYS A 139 -13.52 2.82 7.92
N GLU A 140 -13.70 2.43 9.18
CA GLU A 140 -13.25 3.22 10.33
C GLU A 140 -11.72 3.44 10.34
N LEU A 141 -10.94 2.43 9.93
CA LEU A 141 -9.49 2.56 9.79
C LEU A 141 -9.11 3.57 8.70
N ILE A 142 -9.74 3.48 7.51
CA ILE A 142 -9.52 4.44 6.43
C ILE A 142 -9.90 5.85 6.87
N GLU A 143 -11.03 6.04 7.57
CA GLU A 143 -11.45 7.36 8.05
C GLU A 143 -10.41 7.98 9.01
N ARG A 144 -9.85 7.19 9.94
CA ARG A 144 -8.78 7.63 10.84
C ARG A 144 -7.50 7.96 10.08
N LEU A 145 -7.07 7.09 9.17
CA LEU A 145 -5.89 7.31 8.32
C LEU A 145 -6.06 8.55 7.45
N LEU A 146 -7.23 8.72 6.85
CA LEU A 146 -7.59 9.86 6.01
C LEU A 146 -7.50 11.17 6.78
N ALA A 147 -8.02 11.21 8.01
CA ALA A 147 -7.93 12.38 8.87
C ALA A 147 -6.46 12.75 9.15
N ASP A 148 -5.63 11.79 9.56
CA ASP A 148 -4.22 12.03 9.85
C ASP A 148 -3.42 12.46 8.61
N VAL A 149 -3.67 11.82 7.46
CA VAL A 149 -3.02 12.15 6.18
C VAL A 149 -3.46 13.52 5.69
N GLU A 150 -4.73 13.87 5.78
CA GLU A 150 -5.23 15.18 5.37
C GLU A 150 -4.70 16.31 6.27
N VAL A 151 -4.57 16.07 7.58
CA VAL A 151 -3.94 17.04 8.50
C VAL A 151 -2.48 17.30 8.13
N HIS A 152 -1.72 16.28 7.77
CA HIS A 152 -0.29 16.42 7.48
C HIS A 152 0.01 16.90 6.04
N TYR A 153 -0.59 16.26 5.05
CA TYR A 153 -0.32 16.49 3.62
C TYR A 153 -1.31 17.44 2.95
N GLY A 154 -2.42 17.79 3.62
CA GLY A 154 -3.49 18.59 3.03
C GLY A 154 -4.27 17.84 1.96
N ASN A 155 -4.82 18.58 1.00
CA ASN A 155 -5.67 18.04 -0.06
C ASN A 155 -4.87 17.45 -1.22
N ILE A 156 -4.10 16.39 -0.96
CA ILE A 156 -3.43 15.59 -2.00
C ILE A 156 -4.47 14.80 -2.82
N ARG A 157 -4.08 14.27 -3.99
CA ARG A 157 -5.00 13.47 -4.83
C ARG A 157 -5.45 12.20 -4.14
N LEU A 158 -4.60 11.56 -3.35
CA LEU A 158 -5.00 10.39 -2.56
C LEU A 158 -6.16 10.71 -1.60
N VAL A 159 -6.14 11.88 -0.94
CA VAL A 159 -7.24 12.33 -0.04
C VAL A 159 -8.54 12.50 -0.82
N THR A 160 -8.47 13.11 -2.01
CA THR A 160 -9.65 13.25 -2.89
C THR A 160 -10.21 11.88 -3.31
N LEU A 161 -9.33 10.97 -3.73
CA LEU A 161 -9.68 9.61 -4.15
C LEU A 161 -10.29 8.80 -3.00
N ALA A 162 -9.67 8.85 -1.83
CA ALA A 162 -10.13 8.15 -0.64
C ALA A 162 -11.54 8.59 -0.22
N LYS A 163 -11.81 9.90 -0.22
CA LYS A 163 -13.14 10.46 0.06
C LYS A 163 -14.19 10.00 -0.96
N ALA A 164 -13.82 9.98 -2.25
CA ALA A 164 -14.74 9.54 -3.29
C ALA A 164 -15.10 8.05 -3.14
N ILE A 165 -14.10 7.18 -2.93
CA ILE A 165 -14.32 5.75 -2.75
C ILE A 165 -15.15 5.46 -1.49
N LEU A 166 -14.84 6.11 -0.36
CA LEU A 166 -15.62 5.96 0.88
C LEU A 166 -17.09 6.35 0.73
N ALA A 167 -17.38 7.34 -0.12
CA ALA A 167 -18.73 7.82 -0.38
C ALA A 167 -19.51 6.94 -1.37
N ASP A 168 -18.80 6.29 -2.29
CA ASP A 168 -19.35 5.37 -3.30
C ASP A 168 -19.50 3.92 -2.79
N THR A 169 -18.87 3.61 -1.66
CA THR A 169 -18.88 2.27 -1.07
C THR A 169 -20.07 2.06 -0.12
N ASP A 170 -21.02 1.23 -0.55
CA ASP A 170 -22.35 1.04 0.07
C ASP A 170 -22.50 -0.18 1.01
N TRP A 171 -21.39 -0.76 1.48
CA TRP A 171 -21.41 -1.91 2.40
C TRP A 171 -21.03 -1.59 3.85
#